data_AF-A0A1G8L615-F1
#
_entry.id   AF-A0A1G8L615-F1
#
_cell.length_a   1.000
_cell.length_b   1.000
_cell.length_c   1.000
_cell.angle_alpha   90.00
_cell.angle_beta   90.00
_cell.angle_gamma   90.00
#
_symmetry.space_group_name_H-M   'P 1'
#
loop_
_entity.id
_entity.type
_entity.pdbx_description
1 polymer ?
#
loop_
_entity_poly.entity_id
_entity_poly.type
_entity_poly.pdbx_seq_one_letter_code
_entity_poly.pdbx_strand_id
1 'polypeptide(L)'
;MHPSTTTALSPAEASTDEVRELARRLRLEAEAVEAVRERLRGAMEIDWESPAGRNFRSYLAERAEAVGVTAFGLRDAAVSLDAYGAALSAADAGGICG
;
A
#
# COMPACT_ATOMS: atom_id res chain seq x y z
N MET A 1 -10.86 35.88 26.35
CA MET A 1 -9.43 35.59 26.08
C MET A 1 -9.28 34.08 26.28
N HIS A 2 -9.47 33.29 25.22
CA HIS A 2 -9.38 31.83 25.31
C HIS A 2 -7.91 31.43 25.20
N PRO A 3 -7.35 30.67 26.16
CA PRO A 3 -6.07 30.03 25.93
C PRO A 3 -6.27 28.95 24.87
N SER A 4 -5.75 29.19 23.66
CA SER A 4 -5.56 28.13 22.67
C SER A 4 -4.46 27.22 23.19
N THR A 5 -4.85 26.14 23.86
CA THR A 5 -3.93 25.07 24.24
C THR A 5 -3.58 24.32 22.96
N THR A 6 -2.50 24.70 22.30
CA THR A 6 -1.82 23.81 21.35
C THR A 6 -1.25 22.67 22.18
N THR A 7 -2.04 21.61 22.38
CA THR A 7 -1.55 20.36 22.93
C THR A 7 -0.49 19.85 21.95
N ALA A 8 0.77 19.88 22.36
CA ALA A 8 1.83 19.21 21.63
C ALA A 8 1.51 17.71 21.65
N LEU A 9 1.30 17.12 20.47
CA LEU A 9 1.15 15.67 20.31
C LEU A 9 2.33 14.97 20.99
N SER A 10 2.04 13.92 21.74
CA SER A 10 3.08 13.06 22.30
C SER A 10 3.92 12.48 21.14
N PRO A 11 5.25 12.30 21.30
CA PRO A 11 6.09 11.65 20.27
C PRO A 11 5.52 10.30 19.80
N ALA A 12 4.80 9.59 20.66
CA ALA A 12 4.19 8.31 20.34
C ALA A 12 2.90 8.46 19.49
N GLU A 13 2.11 9.51 19.71
CA GLU A 13 0.95 9.86 18.86
C GLU A 13 1.42 10.32 17.48
N ALA A 14 2.48 11.15 17.42
CA ALA A 14 3.13 11.53 16.18
C ALA A 14 3.65 10.29 15.41
N SER A 15 4.23 9.31 16.12
CA SER A 15 4.69 8.05 15.50
C SER A 15 3.55 7.19 14.97
N THR A 16 2.39 7.19 15.64
CA THR A 16 1.21 6.43 15.21
C THR A 16 0.59 7.04 13.94
N ASP A 17 0.50 8.37 13.87
CA ASP A 17 -0.04 9.05 12.68
C ASP A 17 0.90 8.92 11.47
N GLU A 18 2.22 8.95 11.68
CA GLU A 18 3.22 8.64 10.64
C GLU A 18 3.07 7.22 10.09
N VAL A 19 2.86 6.22 10.97
CA VAL A 19 2.63 4.82 10.57
C VAL A 19 1.34 4.68 9.76
N ARG A 20 0.25 5.34 10.19
CA ARG A 20 -1.03 5.35 9.45
C ARG A 20 -0.89 5.99 8.07
N GLU A 21 -0.18 7.11 7.98
CA GLU A 21 0.06 7.80 6.72
C GLU A 21 0.90 6.93 5.78
N LEU A 22 1.92 6.25 6.28
CA LEU A 22 2.72 5.31 5.48
C LEU A 22 1.87 4.14 4.97
N ALA A 23 1.04 3.53 5.82
CA ALA A 23 0.11 2.48 5.42
C ALA A 23 -0.86 2.95 4.33
N ARG A 24 -1.40 4.18 4.47
CA ARG A 24 -2.28 4.80 3.48
C ARG A 24 -1.56 4.98 2.14
N ARG A 25 -0.32 5.49 2.15
CA ARG A 25 0.48 5.64 0.93
C ARG A 25 0.74 4.31 0.24
N LEU A 26 1.10 3.26 0.98
CA LEU A 26 1.31 1.93 0.40
C LEU A 26 0.06 1.37 -0.27
N ARG A 27 -1.15 1.62 0.28
CA ARG A 27 -2.41 1.23 -0.39
C ARG A 27 -2.62 1.96 -1.71
N LEU A 28 -2.37 3.27 -1.74
CA LEU A 28 -2.49 4.06 -2.96
C LEU A 28 -1.50 3.59 -4.04
N GLU A 29 -0.26 3.31 -3.65
CA GLU A 29 0.73 2.75 -4.58
C GLU A 29 0.30 1.35 -5.07
N ALA A 30 -0.25 0.51 -4.20
CA ALA A 30 -0.77 -0.80 -4.59
C ALA A 30 -1.92 -0.69 -5.61
N GLU A 31 -2.83 0.28 -5.43
CA GLU A 31 -3.91 0.57 -6.38
C GLU A 31 -3.36 1.06 -7.73
N ALA A 32 -2.36 1.94 -7.71
CA ALA A 32 -1.71 2.43 -8.92
C ALA A 32 -1.02 1.29 -9.71
N VAL A 33 -0.33 0.40 -9.00
CA VAL A 33 0.33 -0.78 -9.57
C VAL A 33 -0.71 -1.77 -10.13
N GLU A 34 -1.83 -2.01 -9.44
CA GLU A 34 -2.92 -2.85 -9.96
C GLU A 34 -3.54 -2.24 -11.23
N ALA A 35 -3.72 -0.91 -11.29
CA ALA A 35 -4.21 -0.26 -12.49
C ALA A 35 -3.27 -0.44 -13.69
N VAL A 36 -1.94 -0.54 -13.46
CA VAL A 36 -0.99 -0.92 -14.52
C VAL A 36 -1.22 -2.37 -14.95
N ARG A 37 -1.39 -3.29 -14.00
CA ARG A 37 -1.66 -4.70 -14.31
C ARG A 37 -2.91 -4.88 -15.16
N GLU A 38 -4.00 -4.18 -14.85
CA GLU A 38 -5.24 -4.23 -15.63
C GLU A 38 -5.04 -3.72 -17.06
N ARG A 39 -4.22 -2.68 -17.26
CA ARG A 39 -3.85 -2.24 -18.61
C ARG A 39 -3.05 -3.29 -19.37
N LEU A 40 -2.13 -4.01 -18.70
CA LEU A 40 -1.39 -5.11 -19.32
C LEU A 40 -2.33 -6.26 -19.72
N ARG A 41 -3.29 -6.60 -18.86
CA ARG A 41 -4.32 -7.60 -19.16
C ARG A 41 -5.16 -7.20 -20.37
N GLY A 42 -5.64 -5.96 -20.43
CA GLY A 42 -6.37 -5.45 -21.61
C GLY A 42 -5.54 -5.55 -22.90
N ALA A 43 -4.23 -5.29 -22.85
CA ALA A 43 -3.35 -5.45 -24.01
C ALA A 43 -3.16 -6.92 -24.44
N MET A 44 -3.32 -7.89 -23.53
CA MET A 44 -3.26 -9.32 -23.86
C MET A 44 -4.48 -9.81 -24.63
N GLU A 45 -5.64 -9.16 -24.45
CA GLU A 45 -6.91 -9.49 -25.11
C GLU A 45 -6.92 -9.11 -26.60
N ILE A 46 -5.97 -8.28 -27.03
CA ILE A 46 -5.80 -7.95 -28.45
C ILE A 46 -5.49 -9.23 -29.23
N ASP A 47 -6.17 -9.40 -30.38
CA ASP A 47 -5.94 -10.54 -31.25
C ASP A 47 -4.64 -10.36 -32.06
N TRP A 48 -3.55 -10.83 -31.45
CA TRP A 48 -2.22 -10.83 -32.03
C TRP A 48 -2.03 -12.01 -32.98
N GLU A 49 -2.23 -11.78 -34.28
CA GLU A 49 -2.11 -12.83 -35.31
C GLU A 49 -0.66 -13.22 -35.64
N SER A 50 0.28 -12.28 -35.47
CA SER A 50 1.69 -12.51 -35.81
C SER A 50 2.44 -13.33 -34.76
N PRO A 51 3.50 -14.10 -35.13
CA PRO A 51 4.37 -14.77 -34.17
C PRO A 51 4.99 -13.82 -33.14
N ALA A 52 5.36 -12.60 -33.56
CA ALA A 52 5.87 -11.56 -32.67
C ALA A 52 4.83 -11.13 -31.64
N GLY A 53 3.57 -10.97 -32.07
CA GLY A 53 2.48 -10.61 -31.18
C GLY A 53 2.12 -11.72 -30.18
N ARG A 54 2.20 -12.99 -30.56
CA ARG A 54 2.05 -14.11 -29.60
C ARG A 54 3.13 -14.11 -28.52
N ASN A 55 4.40 -13.90 -28.90
CA ASN A 55 5.50 -13.77 -27.94
C ASN A 55 5.31 -12.56 -27.01
N PHE A 56 4.83 -11.44 -27.57
CA PHE A 56 4.52 -10.24 -26.78
C PHE A 56 3.40 -10.51 -25.78
N ARG A 57 2.34 -11.25 -26.14
CA ARG A 57 1.28 -11.66 -25.21
C ARG A 57 1.83 -12.49 -24.05
N SER A 58 2.72 -13.44 -24.31
CA SER A 58 3.39 -14.21 -23.25
C SER A 58 4.22 -13.32 -22.33
N TYR A 59 5.00 -12.40 -22.90
CA TYR A 59 5.75 -11.41 -22.12
C TYR A 59 4.85 -10.54 -21.24
N LEU A 60 3.72 -10.06 -21.78
CA LEU A 60 2.74 -9.28 -21.01
C LEU A 60 2.14 -10.10 -19.86
N ALA A 61 1.89 -11.39 -20.04
CA ALA A 61 1.39 -12.27 -18.98
C ALA A 61 2.37 -12.34 -17.80
N GLU A 62 3.66 -12.57 -18.08
CA GLU A 62 4.71 -12.58 -17.06
C GLU A 62 4.84 -11.23 -16.35
N ARG A 63 4.75 -10.12 -17.10
CA ARG A 63 4.80 -8.78 -16.50
C ARG A 63 3.56 -8.52 -15.63
N ALA A 64 2.38 -8.92 -16.07
CA ALA A 64 1.14 -8.76 -15.29
C ALA A 64 1.15 -9.61 -14.00
N GLU A 65 1.80 -10.77 -14.02
CA GLU A 65 2.03 -11.56 -12.81
C GLU A 65 2.99 -10.84 -11.84
N ALA A 66 4.15 -10.41 -12.33
CA ALA A 66 5.15 -9.71 -11.51
C ALA A 66 4.58 -8.42 -10.89
N VAL A 67 3.82 -7.63 -11.66
CA VAL A 67 3.12 -6.44 -11.17
C VAL A 67 2.08 -6.79 -10.12
N GLY A 68 1.34 -7.90 -10.29
CA GLY A 68 0.39 -8.41 -9.29
C GLY A 68 1.06 -8.80 -7.98
N VAL A 69 2.22 -9.46 -8.02
CA VAL A 69 3.02 -9.78 -6.84
C VAL A 69 3.46 -8.51 -6.10
N THR A 70 3.91 -7.49 -6.84
CA THR A 70 4.28 -6.20 -6.25
C THR A 70 3.08 -5.52 -5.57
N ALA A 71 1.92 -5.45 -6.23
CA ALA A 71 0.72 -4.88 -5.63
C ALA A 71 0.29 -5.63 -4.36
N PHE A 72 0.41 -6.96 -4.36
CA PHE A 72 0.17 -7.77 -3.17
C PHE A 72 1.14 -7.42 -2.03
N GLY A 73 2.44 -7.35 -2.29
CA GLY A 73 3.44 -7.00 -1.28
C GLY A 73 3.23 -5.61 -0.67
N LEU A 74 2.80 -4.63 -1.47
CA LEU A 74 2.45 -3.29 -0.97
C LEU A 74 1.23 -3.32 -0.04
N ARG A 75 0.20 -4.11 -0.36
CA ARG A 75 -0.99 -4.27 0.49
C ARG A 75 -0.64 -4.98 1.79
N ASP A 76 0.16 -6.05 1.71
CA ASP A 76 0.61 -6.82 2.87
C ASP A 76 1.45 -5.97 3.83
N ALA A 77 2.35 -5.14 3.29
CA ALA A 77 3.11 -4.17 4.07
C ALA A 77 2.20 -3.11 4.73
N ALA A 78 1.17 -2.62 4.02
CA ALA A 78 0.20 -1.69 4.61
C ALA A 78 -0.59 -2.31 5.78
N VAL A 79 -1.00 -3.58 5.67
CA VAL A 79 -1.66 -4.33 6.75
C VAL A 79 -0.71 -4.51 7.95
N SER A 80 0.56 -4.83 7.68
CA SER A 80 1.57 -4.97 8.73
C SER A 80 1.81 -3.65 9.47
N LEU A 81 1.79 -2.52 8.77
CA LEU A 81 1.89 -1.19 9.38
C LEU A 81 0.67 -0.84 10.23
N ASP A 82 -0.55 -1.19 9.80
CA ASP A 82 -1.74 -0.99 10.64
C ASP A 82 -1.63 -1.78 11.94
N ALA A 83 -1.21 -3.05 11.86
CA ALA A 83 -1.03 -3.89 13.03
C ALA A 83 0.04 -3.33 13.98
N TYR A 84 1.13 -2.81 13.42
CA TYR A 84 2.18 -2.13 14.19
C TYR A 84 1.65 -0.84 14.85
N GLY A 85 0.92 0.01 14.13
CA GLY A 85 0.32 1.23 14.67
C GLY A 85 -0.70 0.94 15.78
N ALA A 86 -1.49 -0.12 15.65
CA ALA A 86 -2.40 -0.58 16.69
C ALA A 86 -1.66 -1.06 17.95
N ALA A 87 -0.54 -1.78 17.78
CA ALA A 87 0.30 -2.21 18.89
C ALA A 87 0.95 -1.02 19.63
N LEU A 88 1.43 -0.01 18.89
CA LEU A 88 1.95 1.24 19.48
C LEU A 88 0.87 1.96 20.30
N SER A 89 -0.32 2.16 19.73
CA SER A 89 -1.44 2.81 20.45
C SER A 89 -1.85 2.05 21.72
N ALA A 90 -1.84 0.71 21.67
CA ALA A 90 -2.15 -0.12 22.82
C ALA A 90 -1.08 -0.04 23.92
N ALA A 91 0.20 0.02 23.54
CA ALA A 91 1.31 0.18 24.48
C ALA A 91 1.25 1.52 25.21
N ASP A 92 0.93 2.61 24.51
CA ASP A 92 0.75 3.93 25.11
C ASP A 92 -0.42 3.96 26.09
N ALA A 93 -1.55 3.35 25.73
CA ALA A 93 -2.72 3.27 26.61
C ALA A 93 -2.46 2.43 27.87
N GLY A 94 -1.67 1.35 27.76
CA GLY A 94 -1.29 0.47 28.86
C GLY A 94 -0.25 1.07 29.81
N GLY A 95 0.58 2.00 29.33
CA GLY A 95 1.59 2.70 30.14
C GLY A 95 1.03 3.75 31.11
N ILE A 96 -0.23 4.17 30.93
CA ILE A 96 -0.91 5.17 31.79
C ILE A 96 -1.56 4.50 33.03
N CYS A 97 -1.64 3.15 33.06
CA CYS A 97 -2.20 2.37 34.17
C CYS A 97 -1.15 1.66 35.05
N GLY A 98 0.14 1.99 34.91
CA GLY A 98 1.25 1.44 35.71
C GLY A 98 1.75 2.37 36.79
#